data_AF-A0A345PE05-F1
#
_entry.id   AF-A0A345PE05-F1
#
_cell.length_a   1.000
_cell.length_b   1.000
_cell.length_c   1.000
_cell.angle_alpha   90.00
_cell.angle_beta   90.00
_cell.angle_gamma   90.00
#
_symmetry.space_group_name_H-M   'P 1'
#
loop_
_entity.id
_entity.type
_entity.pdbx_description
1 polymer ?
#
loop_
_entity_poly.entity_id
_entity_poly.type
_entity_poly.pdbx_seq_one_letter_code
_entity_poly.pdbx_strand_id
1 'polypeptide(L)'
;MRTSHWSKEKLERYKKEGRGKGEGADYKPWQNTYEFSSKGRATRIYGIKTGRIHQLHSDNQYRAFLLFEFNSMVTDIRESFPLLDVLEVVDDKEDLRFDKFTDKETKEPYVLTTNFLLTMKDANGEEKYVARSIKNTTELKRKITFEKLEIERRYWQQ
;
A
#
# COMPACT_ATOMS: atom_id res chain seq x y z
N MET A 1 -18.90 17.29 10.06
CA MET A 1 -18.10 16.55 9.05
C MET A 1 -18.77 15.20 8.83
N ARG A 2 -19.18 14.85 7.61
CA ARG A 2 -19.75 13.52 7.33
C ARG A 2 -18.65 12.48 7.46
N THR A 3 -18.73 11.62 8.47
CA THR A 3 -17.87 10.43 8.59
C THR A 3 -18.28 9.48 7.46
N SER A 4 -17.57 9.50 6.33
CA SER A 4 -17.81 8.55 5.25
C SER A 4 -17.24 7.19 5.67
N HIS A 5 -18.12 6.29 6.09
CA HIS A 5 -17.78 4.89 6.36
C HIS A 5 -17.26 4.20 5.09
N TRP A 6 -16.44 3.17 5.28
CA TRP A 6 -16.05 2.31 4.18
C TRP A 6 -17.22 1.39 3.82
N SER A 7 -17.52 1.22 2.54
CA SER A 7 -18.68 0.45 2.08
C SER A 7 -18.39 -0.20 0.74
N LYS A 8 -19.23 -1.17 0.36
CA LYS A 8 -19.15 -1.84 -0.94
C LYS A 8 -19.22 -0.86 -2.11
N GLU A 9 -20.08 0.15 -2.04
CA GLU A 9 -20.21 1.18 -3.09
C GLU A 9 -18.91 1.98 -3.23
N LYS A 10 -18.23 2.29 -2.11
CA LYS A 10 -16.95 3.00 -2.11
C LYS A 10 -15.83 2.12 -2.68
N LEU A 11 -15.82 0.83 -2.33
CA LEU A 11 -14.90 -0.16 -2.90
C LEU A 11 -15.05 -0.24 -4.43
N GLU A 12 -16.27 -0.42 -4.92
CA GLU A 12 -16.53 -0.53 -6.36
C GLU A 12 -16.21 0.76 -7.12
N ARG A 13 -16.48 1.93 -6.49
CA ARG A 13 -16.04 3.21 -7.04
C ARG A 13 -14.52 3.29 -7.17
N TYR A 14 -13.75 2.90 -6.14
CA TYR A 14 -12.28 2.92 -6.18
C TYR A 14 -11.72 1.98 -7.25
N LYS A 15 -12.32 0.80 -7.42
CA LYS A 15 -11.99 -0.11 -8.53
C LYS A 15 -12.26 0.52 -9.89
N LYS A 16 -13.41 1.18 -10.06
CA LYS A 16 -13.78 1.88 -11.31
C LYS A 16 -12.87 3.07 -11.63
N GLU A 17 -12.36 3.76 -10.61
CA GLU A 17 -11.36 4.84 -10.77
C GLU A 17 -9.99 4.31 -11.25
N GLY A 18 -9.78 2.99 -11.22
CA GLY A 18 -8.53 2.33 -11.61
C GLY A 18 -7.46 2.40 -10.53
N ARG A 19 -7.83 2.59 -9.25
CA ARG A 19 -6.86 2.60 -8.16
C ARG A 19 -6.18 1.24 -8.00
N GLY A 20 -4.88 1.27 -7.76
CA GLY A 20 -4.01 0.10 -7.73
C GLY A 20 -3.55 -0.40 -9.10
N LYS A 21 -4.04 0.19 -10.21
CA LYS A 21 -3.68 -0.19 -11.58
C LYS A 21 -2.72 0.82 -12.21
N GLY A 22 -2.09 0.40 -13.29
CA GLY A 22 -1.09 1.18 -14.03
C GLY A 22 0.34 0.95 -13.53
N GLU A 23 1.29 1.57 -14.20
CA GLU A 23 2.72 1.54 -13.88
C GLU A 23 3.32 2.92 -14.20
N GLY A 24 4.45 3.26 -13.57
CA GLY A 24 5.14 4.53 -13.80
C GLY A 24 4.21 5.73 -13.59
N ALA A 25 4.04 6.54 -14.64
CA ALA A 25 3.24 7.76 -14.63
C ALA A 25 1.73 7.48 -14.50
N ASP A 26 1.27 6.32 -14.99
CA ASP A 26 -0.15 5.96 -15.04
C ASP A 26 -0.62 5.24 -13.76
N TYR A 27 0.29 4.89 -12.86
CA TYR A 27 -0.08 4.23 -11.62
C TYR A 27 -0.90 5.14 -10.71
N LYS A 28 -2.03 4.61 -10.24
CA LYS A 28 -2.91 5.29 -9.28
C LYS A 28 -2.83 4.62 -7.90
N PRO A 29 -2.32 5.29 -6.85
CA PRO A 29 -2.26 4.70 -5.51
C PRO A 29 -3.66 4.41 -4.94
N TRP A 30 -3.76 3.41 -4.07
CA TRP A 30 -5.05 3.09 -3.43
C TRP A 30 -5.56 4.21 -2.53
N GLN A 31 -4.64 4.89 -1.82
CA GLN A 31 -4.94 5.90 -0.81
C GLN A 31 -4.28 7.22 -1.16
N ASN A 32 -5.08 8.29 -1.26
CA ASN A 32 -4.58 9.65 -1.41
C ASN A 32 -4.42 10.34 -0.06
N THR A 33 -3.45 11.25 0.05
CA THR A 33 -3.15 11.96 1.31
C THR A 33 -4.30 12.81 1.84
N TYR A 34 -5.15 13.35 0.97
CA TYR A 34 -6.30 14.18 1.36
C TYR A 34 -7.51 13.37 1.85
N GLU A 35 -7.49 12.04 1.72
CA GLU A 35 -8.62 11.19 2.10
C GLU A 35 -8.59 10.80 3.59
N PHE A 36 -7.46 11.00 4.26
CA PHE A 36 -7.26 10.62 5.65
C PHE A 36 -6.59 11.75 6.43
N SER A 37 -7.17 12.12 7.57
CA SER A 37 -6.44 12.92 8.56
C SER A 37 -5.39 12.03 9.21
N SER A 38 -4.19 12.00 8.64
CA SER A 38 -3.07 11.31 9.27
C SER A 38 -2.76 11.98 10.62
N LYS A 39 -2.48 11.18 11.66
CA LYS A 39 -1.88 11.70 12.90
C LYS A 39 -0.45 12.23 12.68
N GLY A 40 0.19 11.83 11.58
CA GLY A 40 1.50 12.29 11.15
C GLY A 40 1.44 13.26 9.97
N ARG A 41 2.60 13.66 9.47
CA ARG A 41 2.72 14.50 8.27
C ARG A 41 2.57 13.67 7.00
N ALA A 42 1.65 14.08 6.15
CA ALA A 42 1.52 13.58 4.79
C ALA A 42 2.39 14.41 3.83
N THR A 43 2.87 13.78 2.75
CA THR A 43 3.74 14.42 1.76
C THR A 43 3.28 14.08 0.36
N ARG A 44 3.22 15.10 -0.49
CA ARG A 44 3.07 14.99 -1.94
C ARG A 44 4.39 15.39 -2.57
N ILE A 45 5.01 14.48 -3.30
CA ILE A 45 6.32 14.70 -3.93
C ILE A 45 6.31 14.19 -5.37
N TYR A 46 6.88 14.96 -6.29
CA TYR A 46 7.08 14.53 -7.67
C TYR A 46 8.22 13.50 -7.75
N GLY A 47 7.94 12.33 -8.32
CA GLY A 47 8.94 11.31 -8.63
C GLY A 47 9.54 11.55 -10.01
N ILE A 48 10.86 11.63 -10.07
CA ILE A 48 11.63 11.84 -11.30
C ILE A 48 11.59 10.55 -12.13
N LYS A 49 11.71 9.37 -11.48
CA LYS A 49 11.63 8.05 -12.14
C LYS A 49 10.27 7.78 -12.77
N THR A 50 9.21 8.15 -12.07
CA THR A 50 7.84 7.77 -12.43
C THR A 50 7.10 8.88 -13.18
N GLY A 51 7.56 10.13 -13.13
CA GLY A 51 6.91 11.26 -13.79
C GLY A 51 5.57 11.66 -13.17
N ARG A 52 5.31 11.29 -11.90
CA ARG A 52 4.03 11.59 -11.22
C ARG A 52 4.20 12.04 -9.78
N ILE A 53 3.12 12.56 -9.19
CA ILE A 53 3.09 12.94 -7.77
C ILE A 53 2.77 11.70 -6.93
N HIS A 54 3.70 11.30 -6.06
CA HIS A 54 3.51 10.26 -5.06
C HIS A 54 2.76 10.78 -3.83
N GLN A 55 1.96 9.90 -3.24
CA GLN A 55 1.10 10.20 -2.09
C GLN A 55 1.57 9.44 -0.84
N LEU A 56 2.31 10.12 0.04
CA LEU A 56 3.00 9.49 1.18
C LEU A 56 2.36 9.89 2.50
N HIS A 57 2.13 8.91 3.38
CA HIS A 57 1.30 9.06 4.59
C HIS A 57 2.12 9.19 5.88
N SER A 58 3.45 9.25 5.79
CA SER A 58 4.33 9.49 6.94
C SER A 58 5.73 9.93 6.51
N ASP A 59 6.45 10.57 7.42
CA ASP A 59 7.86 10.93 7.20
C ASP A 59 8.76 9.71 6.92
N ASN A 60 8.46 8.53 7.47
CA ASN A 60 9.25 7.34 7.19
C ASN A 60 8.98 6.81 5.78
N GLN A 61 7.76 6.92 5.28
CA GLN A 61 7.46 6.64 3.88
C GLN A 61 8.17 7.65 2.97
N TYR A 62 8.23 8.93 3.36
CA TYR A 62 9.01 9.93 2.63
C TYR A 62 10.50 9.59 2.57
N ARG A 63 11.13 9.26 3.71
CA ARG A 63 12.55 8.85 3.73
C ARG A 63 12.80 7.58 2.91
N ALA A 64 11.93 6.57 3.03
CA ALA A 64 12.01 5.35 2.23
C ALA A 64 11.85 5.63 0.73
N PHE A 65 10.89 6.48 0.36
CA PHE A 65 10.69 6.92 -1.03
C PHE A 65 11.97 7.53 -1.60
N LEU A 66 12.63 8.45 -0.89
CA LEU A 66 13.89 9.04 -1.35
C LEU A 66 14.98 7.97 -1.57
N LEU A 67 15.08 6.96 -0.70
CA LEU A 67 16.05 5.86 -0.91
C LEU A 67 15.75 5.07 -2.20
N PHE A 68 14.47 4.87 -2.52
CA PHE A 68 14.08 4.17 -3.76
C PHE A 68 14.27 5.06 -4.99
N GLU A 69 13.91 6.35 -4.89
CA GLU A 69 14.02 7.35 -5.95
C GLU A 69 15.46 7.59 -6.40
N PHE A 70 16.46 7.39 -5.52
CA PHE A 70 17.87 7.54 -5.87
C PHE A 70 18.61 6.20 -6.07
N ASN A 71 17.90 5.07 -5.97
CA ASN A 71 18.49 3.76 -6.28
C ASN A 71 18.43 3.50 -7.79
N SER A 72 19.57 3.26 -8.42
CA SER A 72 19.67 3.02 -9.87
C SER A 72 18.97 1.73 -10.31
N MET A 73 18.86 0.73 -9.43
CA MET A 73 18.16 -0.52 -9.74
C MET A 73 16.64 -0.38 -9.73
N VAL A 74 16.07 0.64 -9.08
CA VAL A 74 14.61 0.85 -9.03
C VAL A 74 14.15 1.56 -10.31
N THR A 75 13.19 0.98 -11.02
CA THR A 75 12.61 1.54 -12.26
C THR A 75 11.19 2.06 -12.09
N ASP A 76 10.41 1.49 -11.18
CA ASP A 76 9.07 1.97 -10.85
C ASP A 76 8.82 1.87 -9.34
N ILE A 77 7.98 2.77 -8.83
CA ILE A 77 7.62 2.89 -7.43
C ILE A 77 6.10 2.99 -7.37
N ARG A 78 5.42 2.00 -6.80
CA ARG A 78 3.96 1.98 -6.64
C ARG A 78 3.60 2.02 -5.16
N GLU A 79 3.30 3.21 -4.65
CA GLU A 79 2.93 3.40 -3.24
C GLU A 79 1.47 3.06 -2.94
N SER A 80 1.19 2.63 -1.71
CA SER A 80 -0.15 2.22 -1.29
C SER A 80 -0.76 1.16 -2.22
N PHE A 81 0.02 0.13 -2.55
CA PHE A 81 -0.38 -0.94 -3.47
C PHE A 81 -1.45 -1.83 -2.83
N PRO A 82 -2.67 -1.93 -3.40
CA PRO A 82 -3.77 -2.66 -2.79
C PRO A 82 -3.68 -4.16 -3.03
N LEU A 83 -3.95 -4.94 -1.99
CA LEU A 83 -4.03 -6.39 -2.03
C LEU A 83 -5.50 -6.80 -2.26
N LEU A 84 -5.99 -6.60 -3.49
CA LEU A 84 -7.42 -6.75 -3.81
C LEU A 84 -7.90 -8.21 -3.78
N ASP A 85 -6.98 -9.12 -4.08
CA ASP A 85 -7.13 -10.56 -4.21
C ASP A 85 -6.54 -11.30 -3.00
N VAL A 86 -6.30 -10.62 -1.88
CA VAL A 86 -5.61 -11.19 -0.71
C VAL A 86 -6.27 -12.46 -0.16
N LEU A 87 -7.59 -12.57 -0.24
CA LEU A 87 -8.34 -13.74 0.22
C LEU A 87 -8.22 -14.93 -0.74
N GLU A 88 -7.93 -14.66 -2.01
CA GLU A 88 -7.77 -15.65 -3.08
C GLU A 88 -6.32 -16.14 -3.14
N VAL A 89 -5.35 -15.23 -2.97
CA VAL A 89 -3.91 -15.53 -3.02
C VAL A 89 -3.42 -16.25 -1.77
N VAL A 90 -3.93 -15.90 -0.59
CA VAL A 90 -3.46 -16.53 0.66
C VAL A 90 -4.25 -17.82 0.92
N ASP A 91 -3.60 -18.97 0.69
CA ASP A 91 -4.17 -20.30 0.89
C ASP A 91 -4.47 -20.60 2.36
N ASP A 92 -3.44 -20.67 3.20
CA ASP A 92 -3.50 -20.89 4.65
C ASP A 92 -3.80 -19.57 5.37
N LYS A 93 -5.07 -19.39 5.75
CA LYS A 93 -5.60 -18.15 6.31
C LYS A 93 -6.44 -18.35 7.57
N GLU A 94 -6.57 -19.58 8.07
CA GLU A 94 -7.38 -19.90 9.25
C GLU A 94 -6.92 -19.17 10.51
N ASP A 95 -5.62 -18.89 10.63
CA ASP A 95 -5.03 -18.15 11.75
C ASP A 95 -4.93 -16.63 11.51
N LEU A 96 -5.28 -16.14 10.31
CA LEU A 96 -5.21 -14.73 9.96
C LEU A 96 -6.46 -13.97 10.38
N ARG A 97 -6.26 -12.87 11.12
CA ARG A 97 -7.34 -12.06 11.70
C ARG A 97 -7.90 -11.00 10.74
N PHE A 98 -8.42 -11.44 9.58
CA PHE A 98 -9.09 -10.56 8.61
C PHE A 98 -10.29 -9.81 9.20
N ASP A 99 -10.97 -10.41 10.18
CA ASP A 99 -12.09 -9.82 10.93
C ASP A 99 -11.72 -8.51 11.66
N LYS A 100 -10.43 -8.30 11.98
CA LYS A 100 -9.97 -7.05 12.59
C LYS A 100 -9.85 -5.89 11.59
N PHE A 101 -9.93 -6.19 10.30
CA PHE A 101 -9.75 -5.24 9.21
C PHE A 101 -11.07 -5.03 8.45
N THR A 102 -12.17 -4.86 9.19
CA THR A 102 -13.49 -4.54 8.63
C THR A 102 -14.03 -3.23 9.21
N ASP A 103 -14.83 -2.51 8.43
CA ASP A 103 -15.58 -1.37 8.95
C ASP A 103 -16.59 -1.82 10.01
N LYS A 104 -16.67 -1.09 11.12
CA LYS A 104 -17.51 -1.49 12.25
C LYS A 104 -18.99 -1.40 11.94
N GLU A 105 -19.39 -0.45 11.09
CA GLU A 105 -20.79 -0.16 10.78
C GLU A 105 -21.25 -1.01 9.59
N THR A 106 -20.54 -0.93 8.47
CA THR A 106 -20.97 -1.61 7.23
C THR A 106 -20.56 -3.08 7.17
N LYS A 107 -19.63 -3.50 8.05
CA LYS A 107 -18.97 -4.82 8.02
C LYS A 107 -18.14 -5.08 6.74
N GLU A 108 -17.99 -4.07 5.89
CA GLU A 108 -17.19 -4.20 4.66
C GLU A 108 -15.69 -4.35 5.01
N PRO A 109 -14.99 -5.37 4.48
CA PRO A 109 -13.55 -5.50 4.65
C PRO A 109 -12.78 -4.31 4.08
N TYR A 110 -11.82 -3.80 4.84
CA TYR A 110 -10.86 -2.83 4.34
C TYR A 110 -9.90 -3.51 3.37
N VAL A 111 -9.64 -2.86 2.24
CA VAL A 111 -8.56 -3.28 1.34
C VAL A 111 -7.22 -2.97 2.01
N LEU A 112 -6.47 -4.02 2.29
CA LEU A 112 -5.11 -3.91 2.81
C LEU A 112 -4.18 -3.39 1.73
N THR A 113 -3.17 -2.64 2.14
CA THR A 113 -2.18 -2.04 1.24
C THR A 113 -0.78 -2.32 1.73
N THR A 114 0.08 -2.67 0.78
CA THR A 114 1.55 -2.65 0.92
C THR A 114 2.03 -1.22 0.72
N ASN A 115 3.01 -0.76 1.51
CA ASN A 115 3.42 0.65 1.43
C ASN A 115 4.10 0.99 0.11
N PHE A 116 4.98 0.12 -0.40
CA PHE A 116 5.60 0.26 -1.71
C PHE A 116 5.72 -1.11 -2.38
N LEU A 117 5.25 -1.19 -3.63
CA LEU A 117 5.65 -2.24 -4.57
C LEU A 117 6.66 -1.61 -5.53
N LEU A 118 7.91 -2.07 -5.45
CA LEU A 118 8.99 -1.58 -6.28
C LEU A 118 9.16 -2.51 -7.47
N THR A 119 9.38 -1.95 -8.65
CA THR A 119 9.94 -2.67 -9.78
C THR A 119 11.42 -2.39 -9.80
N MET A 120 12.24 -3.44 -9.79
CA MET A 120 13.69 -3.35 -9.81
C MET A 120 14.26 -4.13 -10.99
N LYS A 121 15.33 -3.62 -11.60
CA LYS A 121 16.15 -4.36 -12.56
C LYS A 121 17.47 -4.76 -11.92
N ASP A 122 17.87 -6.01 -12.11
CA ASP A 122 19.18 -6.48 -11.68
C ASP A 122 20.28 -6.10 -12.70
N ALA A 123 21.51 -6.55 -12.44
CA ALA A 123 22.66 -6.27 -13.32
C ALA A 123 22.53 -6.90 -14.71
N ASN A 124 21.71 -7.95 -14.86
CA ASN A 124 21.43 -8.61 -16.13
C ASN A 124 20.24 -7.98 -16.86
N GLY A 125 19.57 -7.01 -16.24
CA GLY A 125 18.37 -6.36 -16.76
C GLY A 125 17.08 -7.12 -16.46
N GLU A 126 17.13 -8.20 -15.68
CA GLU A 126 15.95 -8.96 -15.28
C GLU A 126 15.12 -8.15 -14.29
N GLU A 127 13.81 -8.10 -14.55
CA GLU A 127 12.86 -7.37 -13.71
C GLU A 127 12.41 -8.24 -12.54
N LYS A 128 12.41 -7.65 -11.34
CA LYS A 128 11.88 -8.25 -10.13
C LYS A 128 11.01 -7.28 -9.36
N TYR A 129 9.99 -7.81 -8.71
CA TYR A 129 9.12 -7.05 -7.83
C TYR A 129 9.56 -7.19 -6.38
N VAL A 130 9.57 -6.06 -5.66
CA VAL A 130 10.01 -6.01 -4.27
C VAL A 130 9.01 -5.22 -3.44
N ALA A 131 8.25 -5.94 -2.60
CA ALA A 131 7.33 -5.35 -1.66
C ALA A 131 8.06 -4.82 -0.41
N ARG A 132 7.66 -3.63 0.06
CA ARG A 132 8.21 -2.99 1.28
C ARG A 132 7.10 -2.38 2.12
N SER A 133 6.98 -2.87 3.34
CA SER A 133 6.12 -2.31 4.38
C SER A 133 6.94 -1.46 5.33
N ILE A 134 6.54 -0.20 5.50
CA ILE A 134 7.25 0.79 6.33
C ILE A 134 6.44 1.04 7.60
N LYS A 135 7.07 0.85 8.76
CA LYS A 135 6.44 1.06 10.08
C LYS A 135 7.41 1.74 11.03
N ASN A 136 6.88 2.58 11.91
CA ASN A 136 7.65 3.08 13.04
C ASN A 136 7.90 1.95 14.05
N THR A 137 9.04 1.98 14.73
CA THR A 137 9.36 1.00 15.78
C THR A 137 8.29 0.97 16.89
N THR A 138 7.66 2.10 17.19
CA THR A 138 6.56 2.18 18.15
C THR A 138 5.31 1.42 17.70
N GLU A 139 5.04 1.36 16.39
CA GLU A 139 3.91 0.60 15.83
C GLU A 139 4.14 -0.92 15.93
N LEU A 140 5.41 -1.35 15.98
CA LEU A 140 5.79 -2.76 16.20
C LEU A 140 5.55 -3.23 17.64
N LYS A 141 4.99 -2.39 18.52
CA LYS A 141 4.50 -2.84 19.84
C LYS A 141 3.02 -3.26 19.81
N ARG A 142 2.32 -2.98 18.71
CA ARG A 142 0.87 -3.20 18.60
C ARG A 142 0.61 -4.53 17.91
N LYS A 143 -0.15 -5.41 18.56
CA LYS A 143 -0.54 -6.72 18.00
C LYS A 143 -1.18 -6.59 16.60
N ILE A 144 -2.08 -5.62 16.42
CA ILE A 144 -2.75 -5.37 15.12
C ILE A 144 -1.75 -5.08 13.98
N THR A 145 -0.59 -4.49 14.27
CA THR A 145 0.44 -4.23 13.26
C THR A 145 1.03 -5.54 12.76
N PHE A 146 1.36 -6.47 13.66
CA PHE A 146 1.88 -7.78 13.27
C PHE A 146 0.87 -8.61 12.52
N GLU A 147 -0.40 -8.59 12.93
CA GLU A 147 -1.50 -9.27 12.23
C GLU A 147 -1.59 -8.80 10.76
N LYS A 148 -1.47 -7.49 10.53
CA LYS A 148 -1.44 -6.93 9.17
C LYS A 148 -0.17 -7.35 8.41
N LEU A 149 0.99 -7.25 9.06
CA LEU A 149 2.28 -7.59 8.44
C LEU A 149 2.37 -9.08 8.06
N GLU A 150 1.76 -9.98 8.84
CA GLU A 150 1.73 -11.40 8.52
C GLU A 150 0.86 -11.69 7.29
N ILE A 151 -0.28 -11.02 7.17
CA ILE A 151 -1.10 -11.09 5.94
C ILE A 151 -0.30 -10.59 4.74
N GLU A 152 0.36 -9.42 4.85
CA GLU A 152 1.22 -8.89 3.77
C GLU A 152 2.35 -9.88 3.44
N ARG A 153 2.99 -10.50 4.44
CA ARG A 153 4.07 -11.47 4.26
C ARG A 153 3.61 -12.71 3.49
N ARG A 154 2.49 -13.33 3.88
CA ARG A 154 1.97 -14.54 3.21
C ARG A 154 1.48 -14.25 1.80
N TYR A 155 0.91 -13.07 1.57
CA TYR A 155 0.49 -12.63 0.23
C TYR A 155 1.68 -12.58 -0.75
N TRP A 156 2.80 -11.98 -0.33
CA TRP A 156 3.99 -11.84 -1.18
C TRP A 156 4.92 -13.07 -1.20
N GLN A 157 4.57 -14.14 -0.50
CA GLN A 157 5.37 -15.38 -0.45
C GLN A 157 4.87 -16.49 -1.38
N GLN A 158 3.65 -16.35 -1.91
CA GLN A 158 3.15 -17.21 -2.97
C GLN A 158 4.00 -17.02 -4.23
#